data_AF-A0A418PLV1-F1
#
_entry.id   AF-A0A418PLV1-F1
#
_cell.length_a   1.000
_cell.length_b   1.000
_cell.length_c   1.000
_cell.angle_alpha   90.00
_cell.angle_beta   90.00
_cell.angle_gamma   90.00
#
_symmetry.space_group_name_H-M   'P 1'
#
loop_
_entity.id
_entity.type
_entity.pdbx_description
1 polymer ?
#
loop_
_entity_poly.entity_id
_entity_poly.type
_entity_poly.pdbx_seq_one_letter_code
_entity_poly.pdbx_strand_id
1 'polypeptide(L)'
;MFFQQMESNKISSWGIRFYWNVFKLDGLVLFPDRSLVKNIGWDSSGKHKDSYVVFPMDDWDDDYLISTFPKDISVNKTTQKVIIKYIKERTSFFYKLLNKVNFFLRKGL
;
A
#
# COMPACT_ATOMS: atom_id res chain seq x y z
N MET A 1 0.96 -11.75 -14.16
CA MET A 1 0.96 -11.73 -12.69
C MET A 1 -0.17 -12.57 -12.09
N PHE A 2 -1.44 -12.28 -12.36
CA PHE A 2 -2.57 -13.05 -11.80
C PHE A 2 -2.53 -14.56 -12.15
N PHE A 3 -2.48 -14.91 -13.44
CA PHE A 3 -2.36 -16.32 -13.87
C PHE A 3 -1.13 -17.00 -13.27
N GLN A 4 -0.02 -16.27 -13.17
CA GLN A 4 1.20 -16.79 -12.58
C GLN A 4 1.04 -17.15 -11.10
N GLN A 5 0.24 -16.37 -10.35
CA GLN A 5 -0.10 -16.59 -8.95
C GLN A 5 -1.10 -17.73 -8.74
N MET A 6 -2.13 -17.80 -9.58
CA MET A 6 -3.29 -18.67 -9.34
C MET A 6 -3.13 -20.05 -9.96
N GLU A 7 -2.52 -20.14 -11.14
CA GLU A 7 -2.43 -21.38 -11.92
C GLU A 7 -1.01 -21.97 -11.90
N SER A 8 0.01 -21.12 -12.08
CA SER A 8 1.38 -21.63 -12.26
C SER A 8 2.20 -21.74 -10.97
N ASN A 9 1.70 -21.24 -9.83
CA ASN A 9 2.41 -21.10 -8.55
C ASN A 9 3.81 -20.44 -8.63
N LYS A 10 4.11 -19.70 -9.70
CA LYS A 10 5.39 -19.00 -9.92
C LYS A 10 5.55 -17.77 -9.04
N ILE A 11 4.44 -17.24 -8.53
CA ILE A 11 4.40 -16.07 -7.65
C ILE A 11 3.63 -16.47 -6.39
N SER A 12 4.07 -15.98 -5.23
CA SER A 12 3.38 -16.14 -3.95
C SER A 12 3.15 -14.77 -3.31
N SER A 13 2.07 -14.13 -3.73
CA SER A 13 1.63 -12.80 -3.33
C SER A 13 0.27 -12.91 -2.67
N TRP A 14 0.23 -12.62 -1.37
CA TRP A 14 -0.99 -12.62 -0.58
C TRP A 14 -2.01 -11.58 -1.08
N GLY A 15 -1.54 -10.40 -1.48
CA GLY A 15 -2.40 -9.33 -1.97
C GLY A 15 -3.22 -9.73 -3.20
N ILE A 16 -2.63 -10.47 -4.16
CA ILE A 16 -3.36 -10.96 -5.33
C ILE A 16 -4.48 -11.92 -4.90
N ARG A 17 -4.19 -12.83 -3.96
CA ARG A 17 -5.18 -13.80 -3.46
C ARG A 17 -6.31 -13.11 -2.70
N PHE A 18 -5.98 -12.10 -1.90
CA PHE A 18 -6.97 -11.30 -1.18
C PHE A 18 -7.94 -10.61 -2.14
N TYR A 19 -7.42 -9.79 -3.08
CA TYR A 19 -8.27 -9.05 -4.01
C TYR A 19 -9.08 -9.95 -4.94
N TRP A 20 -8.54 -11.11 -5.32
CA TRP A 20 -9.30 -12.12 -6.05
C TRP A 20 -10.52 -12.61 -5.29
N ASN A 21 -10.36 -12.97 -4.01
CA ASN A 21 -11.48 -13.43 -3.19
C ASN A 21 -12.53 -12.34 -2.98
N VAL A 22 -12.09 -11.10 -2.73
CA VAL A 22 -12.99 -9.94 -2.64
C VAL A 22 -13.83 -9.83 -3.91
N PHE A 23 -13.21 -9.82 -5.09
CA PHE A 23 -13.94 -9.73 -6.35
C PHE A 23 -14.89 -10.91 -6.59
N LYS A 24 -14.43 -12.14 -6.33
CA LYS A 24 -15.19 -13.37 -6.59
C LYS A 24 -16.40 -13.54 -5.67
N LEU A 25 -16.39 -12.88 -4.51
CA LEU A 25 -17.47 -12.87 -3.53
C LEU A 25 -18.32 -11.60 -3.57
N ASP A 26 -18.10 -10.70 -4.55
CA ASP A 26 -18.71 -9.36 -4.59
C ASP A 26 -18.54 -8.60 -3.25
N GLY A 27 -17.35 -8.75 -2.66
CA GLY A 27 -17.01 -8.25 -1.35
C GLY A 27 -16.75 -6.75 -1.33
N LEU A 28 -17.18 -6.10 -0.26
CA LEU A 28 -16.84 -4.70 0.04
C LEU A 28 -15.64 -4.65 0.99
N VAL A 29 -14.62 -3.84 0.64
CA VAL A 29 -13.45 -3.61 1.49
C VAL A 29 -13.50 -2.20 2.06
N LEU A 30 -13.44 -2.10 3.38
CA LEU A 30 -13.29 -0.84 4.09
C LEU A 30 -11.82 -0.68 4.49
N PHE A 31 -11.27 0.49 4.17
CA PHE A 31 -9.92 0.85 4.58
C PHE A 31 -10.02 1.83 5.76
N PRO A 32 -9.43 1.49 6.92
CA PRO A 32 -9.37 2.42 8.04
C PRO A 32 -8.46 3.60 7.71
N ASP A 33 -8.66 4.69 8.44
CA ASP A 33 -7.84 5.89 8.39
C ASP A 33 -6.45 5.70 9.03
N ARG A 34 -6.32 4.71 9.93
CA ARG A 34 -5.07 4.25 10.54
C ARG A 34 -4.89 2.76 10.30
N SER A 35 -3.65 2.28 10.15
CA SER A 35 -3.45 0.82 10.02
C SER A 35 -3.78 0.13 11.34
N LEU A 36 -4.44 -1.02 11.25
CA LEU A 36 -4.75 -1.91 12.37
C LEU A 36 -3.74 -3.06 12.50
N VAL A 37 -2.75 -3.08 11.62
CA VAL A 37 -1.70 -4.12 11.59
C VAL A 37 -0.34 -3.44 11.52
N LYS A 38 0.54 -3.85 12.43
CA LYS A 38 1.94 -3.47 12.41
C LYS A 38 2.75 -4.49 11.62
N ASN A 39 3.42 -4.04 10.57
CA ASN A 39 4.35 -4.90 9.84
C ASN A 39 5.71 -4.92 10.53
N ILE A 40 6.07 -6.07 11.12
CA ILE A 40 7.34 -6.28 11.84
C ILE A 40 8.46 -6.87 10.97
N GLY A 41 8.20 -7.15 9.68
CA GLY A 41 9.15 -7.83 8.78
C GLY A 41 10.22 -6.94 8.16
N TRP A 42 10.40 -5.71 8.65
CA TRP A 42 11.37 -4.72 8.15
C TRP A 42 12.73 -4.80 8.84
N ASP A 43 12.90 -5.70 9.80
CA ASP A 43 14.17 -6.03 10.45
C ASP A 43 15.15 -6.80 9.53
N SER A 44 14.84 -6.89 8.23
CA SER A 44 15.58 -7.65 7.22
C SER A 44 15.65 -9.16 7.45
N SER A 45 14.83 -9.72 8.36
CA SER A 45 14.68 -11.17 8.55
C SER A 45 13.81 -11.83 7.45
N GLY A 46 13.01 -11.04 6.73
CA GLY A 46 12.12 -11.50 5.67
C GLY A 46 12.81 -11.95 4.38
N LYS A 47 12.09 -12.74 3.57
CA LYS A 47 12.56 -13.21 2.23
C LYS A 47 12.77 -12.08 1.22
N HIS A 48 12.03 -10.98 1.36
CA HIS A 48 12.17 -9.80 0.51
C HIS A 48 12.82 -8.70 1.34
N LYS A 49 14.14 -8.55 1.18
CA LYS A 49 14.90 -7.45 1.77
C LYS A 49 14.74 -6.26 0.83
N ASP A 50 14.00 -5.25 1.27
CA ASP A 50 13.88 -4.00 0.54
C ASP A 50 14.43 -2.86 1.39
N SER A 51 15.05 -1.86 0.76
CA SER A 51 15.74 -0.76 1.45
C SER A 51 14.88 0.49 1.59
N TYR A 52 13.62 0.45 1.16
CA TYR A 52 12.70 1.55 1.33
C TYR A 52 12.23 1.65 2.78
N VAL A 53 12.24 2.86 3.32
CA VAL A 53 11.44 3.21 4.49
C VAL A 53 9.97 3.21 4.04
N VAL A 54 9.33 2.05 4.12
CA VAL A 54 7.92 1.90 3.79
C VAL A 54 7.12 2.41 4.97
N PHE A 55 6.34 3.48 4.75
CA PHE A 55 5.38 4.06 5.70
C PHE A 55 5.84 3.94 7.16
N PRO A 56 6.73 4.83 7.62
CA PRO A 56 7.09 4.84 9.03
C PRO A 56 5.79 5.08 9.80
N MET A 57 5.39 4.07 10.56
CA MET A 57 4.17 4.10 11.35
C MET A 57 4.52 4.65 12.72
N ASP A 58 5.03 5.89 12.69
CA ASP A 58 5.58 6.57 13.86
C ASP A 58 4.52 6.79 14.95
N ASP A 59 3.24 6.77 14.57
CA ASP A 59 2.06 6.95 15.40
C ASP A 59 1.26 5.64 15.62
N TRP A 60 1.93 4.47 15.56
CA TRP A 60 1.29 3.19 15.87
C TRP A 60 0.67 3.19 17.28
N ASP A 61 -0.61 2.84 17.34
CA ASP A 61 -1.40 2.78 18.56
C ASP A 61 -1.95 1.35 18.70
N ASP A 62 -1.41 0.59 19.65
CA ASP A 62 -1.81 -0.80 19.93
C ASP A 62 -3.26 -0.88 20.48
N ASP A 63 -3.79 0.23 21.01
CA ASP A 63 -5.13 0.30 21.60
C ASP A 63 -6.19 0.83 20.61
N TYR A 64 -5.79 1.19 19.38
CA TYR A 64 -6.72 1.73 18.39
C TYR A 64 -7.71 0.67 17.91
N LEU A 65 -8.99 0.94 18.13
CA LEU A 65 -10.11 0.09 17.74
C LEU A 65 -11.14 0.86 16.93
N ILE A 66 -11.64 0.24 15.86
CA ILE A 66 -12.78 0.77 15.12
C ILE A 66 -14.04 0.55 15.96
N SER A 67 -14.57 1.63 16.53
CA SER A 67 -15.82 1.61 17.30
C SER A 67 -17.06 1.90 16.47
N THR A 68 -16.90 2.52 15.29
CA THR A 68 -18.01 2.93 14.44
C THR A 68 -17.72 2.67 12.97
N PHE A 69 -18.71 2.12 12.27
CA PHE A 69 -18.68 1.96 10.81
C PHE A 69 -19.49 3.08 10.13
N PRO A 70 -19.11 3.48 8.90
CA PRO A 70 -19.90 4.43 8.13
C PRO A 70 -21.29 3.87 7.86
N LYS A 71 -22.32 4.69 8.08
CA LYS A 71 -23.72 4.33 7.78
C LYS A 71 -23.98 4.30 6.27
N ASP A 72 -23.35 5.23 5.55
CA ASP A 72 -23.50 5.39 4.12
C ASP A 72 -22.25 4.90 3.38
N ILE A 73 -22.44 3.99 2.43
CA ILE A 73 -21.38 3.52 1.55
C ILE A 73 -21.25 4.54 0.41
N SER A 74 -20.46 5.59 0.64
CA SER A 74 -20.21 6.62 -0.37
C SER A 74 -18.72 6.93 -0.50
N VAL A 75 -18.29 7.18 -1.74
CA VAL A 75 -16.90 7.56 -2.01
C VAL A 75 -16.70 9.03 -1.64
N ASN A 76 -15.79 9.28 -0.69
CA ASN A 76 -15.33 10.64 -0.43
C ASN A 76 -14.42 11.10 -1.60
N LYS A 77 -14.97 11.94 -2.49
CA LYS A 77 -14.27 12.45 -3.68
C LYS A 77 -13.01 13.24 -3.33
N THR A 78 -12.96 13.91 -2.17
CA THR A 78 -11.79 14.67 -1.73
C THR A 78 -10.65 13.71 -1.36
N THR A 79 -10.92 12.72 -0.50
CA THR A 79 -9.94 11.70 -0.12
C THR A 79 -9.45 10.91 -1.33
N GLN A 80 -10.37 10.53 -2.23
CA GLN A 80 -10.03 9.81 -3.46
C GLN A 80 -9.03 10.59 -4.32
N LYS A 81 -9.20 11.91 -4.48
CA LYS A 81 -8.26 12.76 -5.24
C LYS A 81 -6.87 12.76 -4.61
N VAL A 82 -6.77 12.84 -3.28
CA VAL A 82 -5.48 12.81 -2.56
C VAL A 82 -4.77 11.48 -2.81
N ILE A 83 -5.49 10.35 -2.66
CA ILE A 83 -4.93 9.01 -2.88
C ILE A 83 -4.46 8.84 -4.33
N ILE A 84 -5.27 9.25 -5.31
CA ILE A 84 -4.90 9.16 -6.73
C ILE A 84 -3.63 9.98 -7.01
N LYS A 85 -3.54 11.20 -6.48
CA LYS A 85 -2.35 12.03 -6.63
C LYS A 85 -1.11 11.35 -6.06
N TYR A 86 -1.21 10.85 -4.82
CA TYR A 86 -0.13 10.12 -4.15
C TYR A 86 0.36 8.90 -4.96
N ILE A 87 -0.57 8.07 -5.46
CA ILE A 87 -0.24 6.89 -6.25
C ILE A 87 0.44 7.31 -7.57
N LYS A 88 -0.06 8.33 -8.26
CA LYS A 88 0.53 8.81 -9.53
C LYS A 88 1.95 9.31 -9.34
N GLU A 89 2.21 10.06 -8.27
CA GLU A 89 3.56 10.55 -7.95
C GLU A 89 4.56 9.41 -7.71
N ARG A 90 4.12 8.29 -7.12
CA ARG A 90 5.00 7.13 -6.86
C ARG A 90 5.11 6.13 -8.01
N THR A 91 4.11 6.06 -8.89
CA THR A 91 4.08 5.08 -9.99
C THR A 91 4.62 5.63 -11.30
N SER A 92 4.45 6.93 -11.55
CA SER A 92 4.85 7.56 -12.80
C SER A 92 6.36 7.54 -13.01
N PHE A 93 6.76 7.09 -14.20
CA PHE A 93 8.15 7.04 -14.63
C PHE A 93 8.82 8.42 -14.59
N PHE A 94 8.09 9.47 -15.00
CA PHE A 94 8.60 10.85 -14.99
C PHE A 94 8.89 11.33 -13.56
N TYR A 95 8.00 11.06 -12.61
CA TYR A 95 8.25 11.43 -11.21
C TYR A 95 9.38 10.62 -10.58
N LYS A 96 9.51 9.35 -10.93
CA LYS A 96 10.68 8.53 -10.52
C LYS A 96 11.99 9.09 -11.06
N LEU A 97 12.01 9.52 -12.33
CA LEU A 97 13.17 10.12 -12.97
C LEU A 97 13.53 11.47 -12.32
N LEU A 98 12.55 12.36 -12.14
CA LEU A 98 12.75 13.66 -11.49
C LEU A 98 13.28 13.51 -10.05
N ASN A 99 12.71 12.60 -9.27
CA ASN A 99 13.17 12.34 -7.90
C ASN A 99 14.61 11.81 -7.88
N LYS A 100 14.98 10.97 -8.85
CA LYS A 100 16.35 10.46 -8.98
C LYS A 100 17.33 11.58 -9.34
N VAL A 101 16.98 12.47 -10.27
CA VAL A 101 17.81 13.64 -10.62
C VAL A 101 17.96 14.58 -9.42
N ASN A 102 16.87 14.92 -8.72
CA ASN A 102 16.90 15.75 -7.52
C ASN A 102 17.77 15.15 -6.40
N PHE A 103 17.74 13.83 -6.24
CA PHE A 103 18.59 13.14 -5.27
C PHE A 103 20.08 13.33 -5.61
N PHE A 104 20.48 13.19 -6.89
CA PHE A 104 21.87 13.41 -7.30
C PHE A 104 22.31 14.87 -7.16
N LEU A 105 21.44 15.84 -7.49
CA LEU A 105 21.72 17.26 -7.33
C LEU A 105 21.94 17.66 -5.85
N ARG A 106 21.19 17.05 -4.92
CA ARG A 106 21.35 17.27 -3.47
C ARG A 106 22.58 16.61 -2.85
N LYS A 107 23.18 15.63 -3.55
CA LYS A 107 24.34 14.87 -3.07
C LYS A 107 25.66 15.33 -3.71
N GLY A 108 25.57 16.13 -4.78
CA GLY A 108 26.71 16.75 -5.47
C GLY A 108 27.03 18.18 -5.01
N LEU A 109 26.32 18.67 -4.00
CA LEU A 109 26.65 19.81 -3.14
C LEU A 109 26.96 19.25 -1.74
#